data_AF-A0A392TBH9-F1
#
_entry.id   AF-A0A392TBH9-F1
#
_cell.length_a   1.000
_cell.length_b   1.000
_cell.length_c   1.000
_cell.angle_alpha   90.00
_cell.angle_beta   90.00
_cell.angle_gamma   90.00
#
_symmetry.space_group_name_H-M   'P 1'
#
loop_
_entity.id
_entity.type
_entity.pdbx_description
1 polymer ?
#
loop_
_entity_poly.entity_id
_entity_poly.type
_entity_poly.pdbx_seq_one_letter_code
_entity_poly.pdbx_strand_id
1 'polypeptide(L)' 'MVVSQYNMAWRMDLELPHFAPPLMAAVQDYRAKTPVPSYYQLYPQ' A
#
# COMPACT_ATOMS: atom_id res chain seq x y z
N MET A 1 13.89 21.23 8.58
CA MET A 1 12.79 20.56 7.86
C MET A 1 13.19 19.25 7.18
N VAL A 2 14.46 19.04 6.78
CA VAL A 2 14.95 17.75 6.20
C VAL A 2 15.11 16.62 7.24
N VAL A 3 15.60 16.93 8.44
CA VAL A 3 15.83 15.92 9.50
C VAL A 3 14.54 15.22 9.93
N SER A 4 13.41 15.92 9.92
CA SER A 4 12.11 15.34 10.25
C SER A 4 11.66 14.32 9.19
N GLN A 5 11.84 14.64 7.90
CA GLN A 5 11.49 13.72 6.80
C GLN A 5 12.39 12.48 6.78
N TYR A 6 13.69 12.64 7.02
CA TYR A 6 14.63 11.53 7.10
C TYR A 6 14.31 10.57 8.26
N ASN A 7 13.93 11.13 9.42
CA ASN A 7 13.56 10.34 10.59
C ASN A 7 12.20 9.65 10.42
N MET A 8 11.24 10.27 9.73
CA MET A 8 9.97 9.62 9.37
C MET A 8 10.18 8.48 8.38
N ALA A 9 10.98 8.67 7.32
CA ALA A 9 11.31 7.62 6.36
C ALA A 9 12.00 6.44 7.05
N TRP A 10 13.03 6.71 7.86
CA TRP A 10 13.74 5.69 8.64
C TRP A 10 12.83 4.92 9.62
N ARG A 11 11.87 5.60 10.26
CA ARG A 11 10.90 4.95 11.16
C ARG A 11 9.86 4.12 10.42
N MET A 12 9.44 4.52 9.22
CA MET A 12 8.57 3.69 8.37
C MET A 12 9.28 2.42 7.89
N ASP A 13 10.59 2.45 7.69
CA ASP A 13 11.40 1.29 7.29
C ASP A 13 11.65 0.31 8.45
N LEU A 14 11.71 0.79 9.70
CA LEU A 14 11.98 -0.04 10.89
C LEU A 14 10.72 -0.50 11.63
N GLU A 15 9.64 0.26 11.58
CA GLU A 15 8.41 -0.05 12.30
C GLU A 15 7.21 0.19 11.39
N LEU A 16 6.38 -0.85 11.28
CA LEU A 16 5.14 -0.75 10.51
C LEU A 16 4.24 0.32 11.17
N PRO A 17 3.83 1.38 10.44
CA PRO A 17 3.02 2.43 11.03
C PRO A 17 1.75 1.86 11.64
N HIS A 18 1.28 2.41 12.76
CA HIS A 18 0.09 1.90 13.46
C HIS A 18 -1.19 1.85 12.59
N PHE A 19 -1.24 2.66 11.52
CA PHE A 19 -2.33 2.66 10.55
C PHE A 19 -2.19 1.59 9.45
N ALA A 20 -1.06 0.91 9.35
CA ALA A 20 -0.81 -0.07 8.30
C ALA A 20 -1.65 -1.34 8.45
N PRO A 21 -1.90 -1.92 9.64
CA PRO A 21 -2.82 -3.04 9.78
C PRO A 21 -4.24 -2.76 9.27
N PRO A 22 -4.93 -1.66 9.67
CA PRO A 22 -6.24 -1.35 9.11
C PRO A 22 -6.20 -0.99 7.62
N LEU A 23 -5.11 -0.39 7.13
CA LEU A 23 -4.92 -0.13 5.70
C LEU A 23 -4.78 -1.43 4.89
N MET A 24 -3.98 -2.39 5.36
CA MET A 24 -3.80 -3.69 4.71
C MET A 24 -5.11 -4.48 4.66
N ALA A 25 -5.89 -4.45 5.75
CA ALA A 25 -7.22 -5.05 5.79
C ALA A 25 -8.17 -4.39 4.76
N ALA A 26 -8.21 -3.05 4.71
CA ALA A 26 -9.04 -2.32 3.75
C ALA A 26 -8.64 -2.63 2.30
N VAL A 27 -7.34 -2.76 2.01
CA VAL A 27 -6.83 -3.16 0.68
C VAL A 27 -7.28 -4.57 0.34
N GLN A 28 -7.25 -5.51 1.29
CA GLN A 28 -7.69 -6.89 1.06
C GLN A 28 -9.19 -6.96 0.78
N ASP A 29 -10.01 -6.28 1.58
CA ASP A 29 -11.46 -6.19 1.37
C ASP A 29 -11.80 -5.57 0.01
N TYR A 30 -11.07 -4.52 -0.38
CA TYR A 30 -11.23 -3.89 -1.68
C TYR A 30 -10.89 -4.85 -2.83
N ARG A 31 -9.78 -5.60 -2.72
CA ARG A 31 -9.40 -6.60 -3.73
C ARG A 31 -10.35 -7.79 -3.82
N ALA A 32 -10.97 -8.17 -2.70
CA ALA A 32 -11.99 -9.22 -2.67
C ALA A 32 -13.28 -8.77 -3.38
N LYS A 33 -13.63 -7.48 -3.27
CA LYS A 33 -14.82 -6.90 -3.91
C LYS A 33 -14.59 -6.51 -5.37
N THR A 34 -13.37 -6.08 -5.69
CA THR A 34 -13.01 -5.55 -7.00
C THR A 34 -11.96 -6.47 -7.63
N PRO A 35 -12.37 -7.43 -8.47
CA PRO A 35 -11.42 -8.24 -9.21
C PRO A 35 -10.60 -7.32 -10.10
N VAL A 36 -9.30 -7.25 -9.84
CA VAL A 36 -8.36 -6.47 -10.67
C VAL A 36 -8.21 -7.22 -11.98
N PRO A 37 -8.55 -6.61 -13.14
CA PRO A 37 -8.37 -7.25 -14.42
C PRO A 37 -6.88 -7.52 -14.65
N SER A 38 -6.59 -8.68 -15.24
CA SER A 38 -5.22 -9.00 -15.65
C SER A 38 -4.73 -7.98 -16.67
N TYR A 39 -3.45 -7.61 -16.58
CA TYR A 39 -2.81 -6.67 -17.51
C TYR A 39 -3.02 -7.07 -18.98
N TYR A 40 -3.01 -8.38 -19.28
CA TYR A 40 -3.25 -8.91 -20.62
C TYR A 40 -4.72 -8.92 -21.04
N GLN A 41 -5.67 -8.82 -20.11
CA GLN A 41 -7.09 -8.65 -20.44
C GLN A 41 -7.41 -7.21 -20.89
N LEU A 42 -6.56 -6.25 -20.52
CA LEU A 42 -6.77 -4.83 -20.82
C LEU A 42 -6.15 -4.41 -22.16
N TYR A 43 -5.25 -5.21 -22.72
CA TYR A 43 -4.60 -4.95 -23.99
C TYR A 43 -4.72 -6.16 -24.91
N PRO A 44 -5.67 -6.17 -25.86
CA PRO A 44 -5.69 -7.15 -26.93
C PRO A 44 -4.46 -6.92 -27.84
N GLN A 45 -3.80 -8.01 -28.24
CA GLN A 45 -2.71 -8.00 -29.22
C GLN A 45 -3.19 -7.59 -30.60
#